data_AF-T1DTW1-F1
#
_entry.id   AF-T1DTW1-F1
#
_cell.length_a   1.000
_cell.length_b   1.000
_cell.length_c   1.000
_cell.angle_alpha   90.00
_cell.angle_beta   90.00
_cell.angle_gamma   90.00
#
_symmetry.space_group_name_H-M   'P 1'
#
loop_
_entity.id
_entity.type
_entity.pdbx_description
1 polymer ?
#
loop_
_entity_poly.entity_id
_entity_poly.type
_entity_poly.pdbx_seq_one_letter_code
_entity_poly.pdbx_strand_id
1 'polypeptide(L)'
;TSYGEDIKAIVRNRSFMLSTAGFTCVAFVAGALAWWGPKFIHLGLTSQPGNEHVTLNEVSFVFGAITMTTGIIGVPLGSYLSQRLSVKHPQADAYICAAGLFISAPLLLGVLFAVRVNIYLAYALIFFGEVALNLNWSIVADILLYVVVPTRRSTAEAFQILISHAFGDAGSPYFVGLISEAVKRVIRLSTDTYAGVQAASSSFGMLSLSQLAENVTVTTLSTLNATSTVDPLNLTDSSEPDEDSPLIKFRALQYALFTTCFVEVLGSAFFMLTAIYIVRDKQRVERAIVDNQSNSASAHRLESSVSDVEDTLPPSIRQRAIGEP
;
A
#
# COMPACT_ATOMS: atom_id res chain seq x y z
N THR A 1 -22.89 18.91 16.58
CA THR A 1 -23.17 17.63 15.89
C THR A 1 -22.50 16.52 16.66
N SER A 2 -23.08 15.33 16.70
CA SER A 2 -22.45 14.20 17.39
C SER A 2 -21.31 13.63 16.53
N TYR A 3 -20.16 13.33 17.14
CA TYR A 3 -18.98 12.79 16.44
C TYR A 3 -19.29 11.56 15.57
N GLY A 4 -20.23 10.72 15.99
CA GLY A 4 -20.68 9.56 15.22
C GLY A 4 -21.48 9.91 13.96
N GLU A 5 -22.24 11.01 13.97
CA GLU A 5 -22.96 11.50 12.79
C GLU A 5 -22.00 12.07 11.75
N ASP A 6 -20.93 12.71 12.21
CA ASP A 6 -19.89 13.27 11.35
C ASP A 6 -19.09 12.14 10.65
N ILE A 7 -18.71 11.08 11.38
CA ILE A 7 -18.10 9.87 10.78
C ILE A 7 -19.02 9.20 9.78
N LYS A 8 -20.29 8.98 10.13
CA LYS A 8 -21.27 8.33 9.24
C LYS A 8 -21.47 9.11 7.95
N ALA A 9 -21.46 10.44 8.03
CA ALA A 9 -21.56 11.31 6.86
C ALA A 9 -20.30 11.25 5.98
N ILE A 10 -19.11 11.20 6.57
CA ILE A 10 -17.83 11.08 5.85
C ILE A 10 -17.73 9.73 5.12
N VAL A 11 -18.04 8.62 5.80
CA VAL A 11 -17.97 7.25 5.22
C VAL A 11 -19.00 7.07 4.10
N ARG A 12 -20.12 7.80 4.13
CA ARG A 12 -21.12 7.74 3.05
C ARG A 12 -20.65 8.40 1.75
N ASN A 13 -19.61 9.24 1.81
CA ASN A 13 -19.02 9.87 0.63
C ASN A 13 -18.11 8.88 -0.10
N ARG A 14 -18.55 8.45 -1.29
CA ARG A 14 -17.84 7.43 -2.08
C ARG A 14 -16.49 7.95 -2.58
N SER A 15 -16.40 9.23 -2.98
CA SER A 15 -15.14 9.80 -3.43
C SER A 15 -14.10 9.82 -2.31
N PHE A 16 -14.51 10.15 -1.07
CA PHE A 16 -13.61 10.11 0.08
C PHE A 16 -13.13 8.68 0.39
N MET A 17 -14.03 7.70 0.42
CA MET A 17 -13.67 6.31 0.72
C MET A 17 -12.78 5.69 -0.37
N LEU A 18 -13.06 5.98 -1.65
CA LEU A 18 -12.24 5.49 -2.77
C LEU A 18 -10.85 6.14 -2.78
N SER A 19 -10.77 7.45 -2.50
CA SER A 19 -9.48 8.15 -2.34
C SER A 19 -8.69 7.61 -1.14
N THR A 20 -9.37 7.31 -0.03
CA THR A 20 -8.75 6.69 1.15
C THR A 20 -8.21 5.30 0.83
N ALA A 21 -8.97 4.48 0.10
CA ALA A 21 -8.52 3.16 -0.33
C ALA A 21 -7.31 3.24 -1.28
N GLY A 22 -7.34 4.14 -2.26
CA GLY A 22 -6.21 4.39 -3.16
C GLY A 22 -4.95 4.84 -2.39
N PHE A 23 -5.09 5.77 -1.46
CA PHE A 23 -3.98 6.25 -0.64
C PHE A 23 -3.46 5.18 0.33
N THR A 24 -4.33 4.30 0.83
CA THR A 24 -3.92 3.12 1.62
C THR A 24 -3.04 2.19 0.79
N CYS A 25 -3.32 2.00 -0.51
CA CYS A 25 -2.45 1.24 -1.41
C CYS A 25 -1.08 1.93 -1.61
N VAL A 26 -1.04 3.26 -1.70
CA VAL A 26 0.22 4.03 -1.78
C VAL A 26 1.05 3.82 -0.52
N ALA A 27 0.43 3.98 0.65
CA ALA A 27 1.07 3.74 1.95
C ALA A 27 1.55 2.28 2.08
N PHE A 28 0.73 1.31 1.66
CA PHE A 28 1.12 -0.09 1.63
C PHE A 28 2.43 -0.33 0.87
N VAL A 29 2.58 0.25 -0.31
CA VAL A 29 3.78 0.08 -1.14
C VAL A 29 4.98 0.79 -0.50
N ALA A 30 4.77 2.01 0.01
CA ALA A 30 5.81 2.78 0.70
C ALA A 30 6.32 2.04 1.95
N GLY A 31 5.44 1.51 2.79
CA GLY A 31 5.80 0.73 3.99
C GLY A 31 6.54 -0.56 3.64
N ALA A 32 6.09 -1.30 2.62
CA ALA A 32 6.79 -2.49 2.13
C ALA A 32 8.21 -2.18 1.66
N LEU A 33 8.38 -1.10 0.87
CA LEU A 33 9.68 -0.67 0.37
C LEU A 33 10.58 -0.13 1.47
N ALA A 34 10.06 0.64 2.42
CA ALA A 34 10.86 1.16 3.53
C ALA A 34 11.42 0.03 4.40
N TRP A 35 10.64 -1.02 4.65
CA TRP A 35 11.07 -2.14 5.48
C TRP A 35 11.95 -3.15 4.73
N TRP A 36 11.53 -3.55 3.53
CA TRP A 36 12.18 -4.63 2.78
C TRP A 36 13.10 -4.15 1.66
N GLY A 37 13.01 -2.89 1.23
CA GLY A 37 13.77 -2.33 0.11
C GLY A 37 15.28 -2.38 0.29
N PRO A 38 15.86 -1.86 1.39
CA PRO A 38 17.30 -1.93 1.61
C PRO A 38 17.83 -3.36 1.65
N LYS A 39 17.09 -4.27 2.28
CA LYS A 39 17.42 -5.70 2.34
C LYS A 39 17.37 -6.32 0.94
N PHE A 40 16.35 -6.02 0.16
CA PHE A 40 16.21 -6.50 -1.22
C PHE A 40 17.39 -6.06 -2.10
N ILE A 41 17.78 -4.79 -2.02
CA ILE A 41 18.91 -4.24 -2.77
C ILE A 41 20.21 -4.89 -2.32
N HIS A 42 20.45 -4.98 -1.00
CA HIS A 42 21.64 -5.63 -0.46
C HIS A 42 21.80 -7.07 -0.97
N LEU A 43 20.75 -7.90 -0.87
CA LEU A 43 20.80 -9.28 -1.36
C LEU A 43 21.03 -9.35 -2.88
N GLY A 44 20.53 -8.38 -3.63
CA GLY A 44 20.75 -8.26 -5.06
C GLY A 44 22.19 -7.91 -5.43
N LEU A 45 22.82 -7.03 -4.66
CA LEU A 45 24.21 -6.62 -4.84
C LEU A 45 25.20 -7.71 -4.44
N THR A 46 24.96 -8.42 -3.33
CA THR A 46 25.78 -9.57 -2.93
C THR A 46 25.73 -10.70 -3.97
N SER A 47 24.66 -10.76 -4.77
CA SER A 47 24.54 -11.74 -5.87
C SER A 47 25.36 -11.38 -7.12
N GLN A 48 25.95 -10.17 -7.19
CA GLN A 48 26.77 -9.74 -8.33
C GLN A 48 28.26 -10.05 -8.11
N PRO A 49 28.98 -10.50 -9.16
CA PRO A 49 30.41 -10.78 -9.04
C PRO A 49 31.21 -9.49 -8.81
N GLY A 50 31.92 -9.41 -7.68
CA GLY A 50 32.80 -8.28 -7.32
C GLY A 50 32.29 -7.33 -6.24
N ASN A 51 31.07 -7.53 -5.72
CA ASN A 51 30.42 -6.64 -4.76
C ASN A 51 30.04 -7.32 -3.42
N GLU A 52 30.70 -8.43 -3.06
CA GLU A 52 30.37 -9.26 -1.89
C GLU A 52 30.55 -8.56 -0.54
N HIS A 53 31.32 -7.48 -0.47
CA HIS A 53 31.62 -6.76 0.78
C HIS A 53 30.70 -5.56 1.08
N VAL A 54 29.67 -5.32 0.25
CA VAL A 54 28.74 -4.22 0.51
C VAL A 54 27.95 -4.49 1.78
N THR A 55 27.93 -3.52 2.69
CA THR A 55 27.19 -3.66 3.95
C THR A 55 25.74 -3.20 3.79
N LEU A 56 24.83 -3.82 4.56
CA LEU A 56 23.42 -3.41 4.59
C LEU A 56 23.23 -1.96 5.06
N ASN A 57 24.13 -1.46 5.93
CA ASN A 57 24.08 -0.10 6.45
C ASN A 57 24.31 0.94 5.36
N GLU A 58 25.29 0.72 4.48
CA GLU A 58 25.57 1.63 3.36
C GLU A 58 24.40 1.67 2.37
N VAL A 59 23.85 0.51 2.01
CA VAL A 59 22.67 0.42 1.13
C VAL A 59 21.46 1.10 1.77
N SER A 60 21.24 0.90 3.07
CA SER A 60 20.13 1.55 3.80
C SER A 60 20.30 3.06 3.87
N PHE A 61 21.53 3.55 4.05
CA PHE A 61 21.83 4.98 4.04
C PHE A 61 21.57 5.60 2.67
N VAL A 62 22.05 4.96 1.59
CA VAL A 62 21.82 5.43 0.21
C VAL A 62 20.34 5.40 -0.14
N PHE A 63 19.63 4.30 0.19
CA PHE A 63 18.19 4.20 -0.01
C PHE A 63 17.44 5.30 0.73
N GLY A 64 17.73 5.49 2.03
CA GLY A 64 17.10 6.55 2.82
C GLY A 64 17.40 7.96 2.31
N ALA A 65 18.60 8.21 1.81
CA ALA A 65 18.94 9.48 1.18
C ALA A 65 18.13 9.72 -0.11
N ILE A 66 17.97 8.68 -0.93
CA ILE A 66 17.11 8.73 -2.12
C ILE A 66 15.67 9.04 -1.68
N THR A 67 15.10 8.28 -0.75
CA THR A 67 13.74 8.49 -0.24
C THR A 67 13.50 9.89 0.33
N MET A 68 14.49 10.46 1.03
CA MET A 68 14.42 11.84 1.50
C MET A 68 14.36 12.83 0.33
N THR A 69 15.25 12.69 -0.66
CA THR A 69 15.28 13.58 -1.84
C THR A 69 14.01 13.46 -2.68
N THR A 70 13.47 12.25 -2.86
CA THR A 70 12.25 12.00 -3.62
C THR A 70 11.03 12.55 -2.90
N GLY A 71 11.01 12.56 -1.55
CA GLY A 71 9.97 13.22 -0.77
C GLY A 71 10.00 14.75 -0.91
N ILE A 72 11.20 15.35 -0.78
CA ILE A 72 11.41 16.80 -0.95
C ILE A 72 11.01 17.27 -2.34
N ILE A 73 11.25 16.47 -3.39
CA ILE A 73 10.89 16.82 -4.77
C ILE A 73 9.43 16.47 -5.08
N GLY A 74 8.97 15.28 -4.66
CA GLY A 74 7.68 14.73 -5.04
C GLY A 74 6.49 15.48 -4.45
N VAL A 75 6.56 15.90 -3.18
CA VAL A 75 5.45 16.59 -2.51
C VAL A 75 5.18 17.97 -3.13
N PRO A 76 6.18 18.86 -3.33
CA PRO A 76 5.95 20.13 -4.02
C PRO A 76 5.57 19.94 -5.48
N LEU A 77 6.15 18.96 -6.18
CA LEU A 77 5.82 18.67 -7.57
C LEU A 77 4.35 18.23 -7.71
N GLY A 78 3.86 17.40 -6.79
CA GLY A 78 2.46 16.97 -6.77
C GLY A 78 1.50 18.14 -6.51
N SER A 79 1.80 19.00 -5.53
CA SER A 79 0.97 20.18 -5.24
C SER A 79 0.96 21.18 -6.40
N TYR A 80 2.12 21.42 -7.03
CA TYR A 80 2.21 22.27 -8.23
C TYR A 80 1.37 21.70 -9.39
N LEU A 81 1.45 20.39 -9.61
CA LEU A 81 0.72 19.73 -10.69
C LEU A 81 -0.80 19.74 -10.44
N SER A 82 -1.22 19.49 -9.19
CA SER A 82 -2.60 19.63 -8.70
C SER A 82 -3.13 21.05 -8.95
N GLN A 83 -2.44 22.08 -8.47
CA GLN A 83 -2.88 23.48 -8.63
C GLN A 83 -2.99 23.91 -10.10
N ARG A 84 -2.05 23.50 -10.95
CA ARG A 84 -2.07 23.91 -12.37
C ARG A 84 -3.16 23.20 -13.18
N LEU A 85 -3.41 21.92 -12.90
CA LEU A 85 -4.32 21.09 -13.68
C LEU A 85 -5.77 21.16 -13.18
N SER A 86 -5.97 21.34 -11.86
CA SER A 86 -7.29 21.52 -11.24
C SER A 86 -8.02 22.78 -11.71
N VAL A 87 -7.30 23.81 -12.15
CA VAL A 87 -7.87 25.04 -12.74
C VAL A 87 -8.69 24.74 -14.01
N LYS A 88 -8.25 23.78 -14.83
CA LYS A 88 -8.95 23.41 -16.07
C LYS A 88 -9.97 22.30 -15.87
N HIS A 89 -9.63 21.30 -15.06
CA HIS A 89 -10.50 20.14 -14.83
C HIS A 89 -10.58 19.81 -13.34
N PRO A 90 -11.77 19.89 -12.70
CA PRO A 90 -11.96 19.53 -11.29
C PRO A 90 -11.65 18.06 -10.96
N GLN A 91 -11.52 17.20 -11.97
CA GLN A 91 -11.20 15.77 -11.85
C GLN A 91 -9.71 15.49 -12.02
N ALA A 92 -8.91 16.50 -12.38
CA ALA A 92 -7.52 16.33 -12.76
C ALA A 92 -6.68 15.68 -11.64
N ASP A 93 -6.91 16.07 -10.39
CA ASP A 93 -6.13 15.61 -9.24
C ASP A 93 -6.21 14.08 -9.07
N ALA A 94 -7.41 13.52 -9.18
CA ALA A 94 -7.61 12.07 -9.11
C ALA A 94 -6.96 11.33 -10.29
N TYR A 95 -6.98 11.92 -11.50
CA TYR A 95 -6.29 11.34 -12.66
C TYR A 95 -4.76 11.40 -12.53
N ILE A 96 -4.22 12.49 -11.98
CA ILE A 96 -2.78 12.60 -11.72
C ILE A 96 -2.36 11.55 -10.71
N CYS A 97 -3.16 11.33 -9.66
CA CYS A 97 -2.89 10.32 -8.65
C CYS A 97 -2.93 8.89 -9.24
N ALA A 98 -3.95 8.59 -10.06
CA ALA A 98 -4.04 7.32 -10.78
C ALA A 98 -2.86 7.11 -11.74
N ALA A 99 -2.44 8.16 -12.46
CA ALA A 99 -1.31 8.11 -13.38
C ALA A 99 0.01 7.95 -12.64
N GLY A 100 0.23 8.66 -11.53
CA GLY A 100 1.42 8.53 -10.69
C GLY A 100 1.62 7.10 -10.21
N LEU A 101 0.56 6.49 -9.68
CA LEU A 101 0.59 5.11 -9.19
C LEU A 101 0.68 4.06 -10.32
N PHE A 102 0.08 4.36 -11.49
CA PHE A 102 0.22 3.50 -12.66
C PHE A 102 1.62 3.56 -13.26
N ILE A 103 2.30 4.71 -13.20
CA ILE A 103 3.68 4.89 -13.67
C ILE A 103 4.69 4.32 -12.67
N SER A 104 4.41 4.40 -11.35
CA SER A 104 5.30 3.80 -10.34
C SER A 104 5.37 2.28 -10.46
N ALA A 105 4.25 1.61 -10.79
CA ALA A 105 4.20 0.15 -10.96
C ALA A 105 5.25 -0.45 -11.92
N PRO A 106 5.36 -0.03 -13.19
CA PRO A 106 6.39 -0.54 -14.08
C PRO A 106 7.80 -0.09 -13.68
N LEU A 107 7.96 1.04 -12.99
CA LEU A 107 9.27 1.49 -12.49
C LEU A 107 9.77 0.59 -11.36
N LEU A 108 8.93 0.29 -10.37
CA LEU A 108 9.25 -0.66 -9.29
C LEU A 108 9.42 -2.09 -9.81
N LEU A 109 8.61 -2.48 -10.80
CA LEU A 109 8.85 -3.73 -11.51
C LEU A 109 10.21 -3.75 -12.20
N GLY A 110 10.60 -2.63 -12.82
CA GLY A 110 11.92 -2.44 -13.39
C GLY A 110 13.05 -2.61 -12.36
N VAL A 111 12.89 -2.09 -11.14
CA VAL A 111 13.86 -2.26 -10.03
C VAL A 111 14.08 -3.74 -9.73
N LEU A 112 13.01 -4.53 -9.67
CA LEU A 112 13.09 -5.98 -9.37
C LEU A 112 13.99 -6.74 -10.35
N PHE A 113 14.06 -6.30 -11.61
CA PHE A 113 14.95 -6.89 -12.62
C PHE A 113 16.32 -6.19 -12.71
N ALA A 114 16.36 -4.87 -12.57
CA ALA A 114 17.55 -4.05 -12.73
C ALA A 114 18.59 -4.27 -11.63
N VAL A 115 18.16 -4.60 -10.40
CA VAL A 115 19.05 -4.80 -9.24
C VAL A 115 20.15 -5.86 -9.47
N ARG A 116 19.91 -6.86 -10.33
CA ARG A 116 20.92 -7.90 -10.68
C ARG A 116 21.84 -7.50 -11.84
N VAL A 117 21.45 -6.51 -12.64
CA VAL A 117 22.13 -6.15 -13.90
C VAL A 117 22.95 -4.89 -13.71
N ASN A 118 22.36 -3.84 -13.15
CA ASN A 118 22.99 -2.54 -13.00
C ASN A 118 22.43 -1.79 -11.79
N ILE A 119 23.30 -1.52 -10.82
CA ILE A 119 22.97 -0.80 -9.59
C ILE A 119 22.52 0.64 -9.83
N TYR A 120 23.18 1.37 -10.74
CA TYR A 120 22.86 2.77 -11.02
C TYR A 120 21.48 2.90 -11.68
N LEU A 121 21.15 1.95 -12.56
CA LEU A 121 19.81 1.88 -13.16
C LEU A 121 18.74 1.58 -12.09
N ALA A 122 19.02 0.66 -11.16
CA ALA A 122 18.10 0.35 -10.07
C ALA A 122 17.83 1.58 -9.18
N TYR A 123 18.87 2.31 -8.76
CA TYR A 123 18.68 3.53 -7.97
C TYR A 123 17.96 4.65 -8.74
N ALA A 124 18.22 4.81 -10.04
CA ALA A 124 17.50 5.77 -10.86
C ALA A 124 16.01 5.42 -10.96
N LEU A 125 15.67 4.13 -11.15
CA LEU A 125 14.29 3.66 -11.19
C LEU A 125 13.58 3.81 -9.84
N ILE A 126 14.28 3.54 -8.72
CA ILE A 126 13.75 3.80 -7.37
C ILE A 126 13.45 5.29 -7.22
N PHE A 127 14.37 6.17 -7.61
CA PHE A 127 14.17 7.62 -7.52
C PHE A 127 12.91 8.07 -8.27
N PHE A 128 12.74 7.67 -9.54
CA PHE A 128 11.55 8.04 -10.31
C PHE A 128 10.26 7.39 -9.78
N GLY A 129 10.33 6.12 -9.35
CA GLY A 129 9.19 5.41 -8.78
C GLY A 129 8.72 6.02 -7.47
N GLU A 130 9.65 6.38 -6.58
CA GLU A 130 9.35 7.05 -5.32
C GLU A 130 8.86 8.49 -5.52
N VAL A 131 9.40 9.26 -6.48
CA VAL A 131 8.83 10.58 -6.82
C VAL A 131 7.38 10.42 -7.28
N ALA A 132 7.10 9.41 -8.10
CA ALA A 132 5.76 9.08 -8.59
C ALA A 132 4.80 8.63 -7.46
N LEU A 133 5.32 7.98 -6.41
CA LEU A 133 4.56 7.65 -5.21
C LEU A 133 4.35 8.88 -4.30
N ASN A 134 5.39 9.68 -4.11
CA ASN A 134 5.42 10.81 -3.18
C ASN A 134 4.54 11.98 -3.61
N LEU A 135 4.27 12.14 -4.92
CA LEU A 135 3.31 13.14 -5.40
C LEU A 135 1.89 12.89 -4.85
N ASN A 136 1.51 11.64 -4.64
CA ASN A 136 0.15 11.27 -4.21
C ASN A 136 -0.18 11.82 -2.82
N TRP A 137 0.81 11.98 -1.94
CA TRP A 137 0.63 12.49 -0.58
C TRP A 137 0.09 13.92 -0.59
N SER A 138 0.61 14.76 -1.48
CA SER A 138 0.13 16.15 -1.63
C SER A 138 -1.25 16.22 -2.30
N ILE A 139 -1.47 15.41 -3.33
CA ILE A 139 -2.69 15.47 -4.16
C ILE A 139 -3.89 14.95 -3.38
N VAL A 140 -3.72 13.90 -2.57
CA VAL A 140 -4.81 13.36 -1.76
C VAL A 140 -5.25 14.36 -0.69
N ALA A 141 -4.32 15.12 -0.11
CA ALA A 141 -4.65 16.21 0.81
C ALA A 141 -5.50 17.28 0.10
N ASP A 142 -5.14 17.66 -1.14
CA ASP A 142 -5.93 18.57 -1.96
C ASP A 142 -7.32 18.00 -2.29
N ILE A 143 -7.42 16.72 -2.65
CA ILE A 143 -8.70 16.02 -2.91
C ILE A 143 -9.66 16.14 -1.71
N LEU A 144 -9.12 15.99 -0.50
CA LEU A 144 -9.91 16.05 0.72
C LEU A 144 -10.54 17.44 0.91
N LEU A 145 -9.85 18.51 0.52
CA LEU A 145 -10.30 19.91 0.66
C LEU A 145 -11.67 20.19 0.06
N TYR A 146 -11.94 19.60 -1.10
CA TYR A 146 -13.15 19.91 -1.86
C TYR A 146 -14.18 18.77 -1.85
N VAL A 147 -13.83 17.60 -1.31
CA VAL A 147 -14.76 16.47 -1.11
C VAL A 147 -15.39 16.48 0.29
N VAL A 148 -14.77 17.16 1.27
CA VAL A 148 -15.27 17.21 2.66
C VAL A 148 -15.58 18.65 3.06
N VAL A 149 -16.70 18.83 3.77
CA VAL A 149 -17.11 20.15 4.31
C VAL A 149 -16.08 20.64 5.34
N PRO A 150 -15.69 21.94 5.34
CA PRO A 150 -14.63 22.47 6.21
C PRO A 150 -14.78 22.14 7.70
N THR A 151 -16.00 22.11 8.23
CA THR A 151 -16.30 21.82 9.63
C THR A 151 -15.93 20.41 10.08
N ARG A 152 -15.82 19.46 9.15
CA ARG A 152 -15.53 18.04 9.42
C ARG A 152 -14.20 17.57 8.81
N ARG A 153 -13.44 18.50 8.23
CA ARG A 153 -12.24 18.22 7.44
C ARG A 153 -11.13 17.55 8.27
N SER A 154 -10.86 18.08 9.46
CA SER A 154 -9.83 17.56 10.36
C SER A 154 -10.10 16.10 10.76
N THR A 155 -11.35 15.74 11.03
CA THR A 155 -11.74 14.36 11.35
C THR A 155 -11.58 13.43 10.14
N ALA A 156 -11.93 13.90 8.93
CA ALA A 156 -11.76 13.11 7.71
C ALA A 156 -10.27 12.86 7.40
N GLU A 157 -9.43 13.87 7.56
CA GLU A 157 -7.98 13.76 7.37
C GLU A 157 -7.36 12.78 8.38
N ALA A 158 -7.71 12.90 9.66
CA ALA A 158 -7.27 11.97 10.70
C ALA A 158 -7.73 10.53 10.42
N PHE A 159 -8.96 10.34 9.98
CA PHE A 159 -9.49 9.03 9.63
C PHE A 159 -8.75 8.39 8.44
N GLN A 160 -8.47 9.19 7.40
CA GLN A 160 -7.73 8.73 6.23
C GLN A 160 -6.30 8.33 6.59
N ILE A 161 -5.61 9.15 7.38
CA ILE A 161 -4.26 8.89 7.89
C ILE A 161 -4.27 7.61 8.74
N LEU A 162 -5.24 7.46 9.64
CA LEU A 162 -5.38 6.29 10.50
C LEU A 162 -5.51 5.00 9.70
N ILE A 163 -6.43 4.96 8.72
CA ILE A 163 -6.63 3.76 7.89
C ILE A 163 -5.38 3.46 7.07
N SER A 164 -4.77 4.49 6.50
CA SER A 164 -3.62 4.32 5.60
C SER A 164 -2.38 3.85 6.35
N HIS A 165 -2.10 4.36 7.54
CA HIS A 165 -1.00 3.86 8.36
C HIS A 165 -1.30 2.48 8.96
N ALA A 166 -2.54 2.22 9.41
CA ALA A 166 -2.88 0.96 10.04
C ALA A 166 -2.86 -0.22 9.05
N PHE A 167 -3.46 -0.04 7.86
CA PHE A 167 -3.57 -1.11 6.86
C PHE A 167 -2.48 -1.05 5.80
N GLY A 168 -1.98 0.14 5.48
CA GLY A 168 -0.89 0.34 4.53
C GLY A 168 0.46 0.13 5.20
N ASP A 169 0.97 1.15 5.89
CA ASP A 169 2.35 1.16 6.39
C ASP A 169 2.64 0.06 7.41
N ALA A 170 1.75 -0.16 8.38
CA ALA A 170 1.93 -1.19 9.40
C ALA A 170 1.59 -2.60 8.89
N GLY A 171 0.60 -2.71 7.99
CA GLY A 171 0.17 -4.00 7.45
C GLY A 171 1.11 -4.57 6.38
N SER A 172 1.77 -3.70 5.62
CA SER A 172 2.55 -4.10 4.45
C SER A 172 3.77 -4.97 4.72
N PRO A 173 4.63 -4.73 5.75
CA PRO A 173 5.80 -5.57 5.97
C PRO A 173 5.40 -6.98 6.40
N TYR A 174 4.32 -7.10 7.17
CA TYR A 174 3.75 -8.39 7.58
C TYR A 174 3.23 -9.18 6.38
N PHE A 175 2.46 -8.53 5.49
CA PHE A 175 1.95 -9.18 4.28
C PHE A 175 3.07 -9.65 3.34
N VAL A 176 4.05 -8.80 3.07
CA VAL A 176 5.22 -9.15 2.24
C VAL A 176 6.04 -10.27 2.89
N GLY A 177 6.18 -10.25 4.23
CA GLY A 177 6.84 -11.31 4.98
C GLY A 177 6.15 -12.67 4.82
N LEU A 178 4.82 -12.72 4.98
CA LEU A 178 4.04 -13.95 4.80
C LEU A 178 4.19 -14.53 3.39
N ILE A 179 4.14 -13.67 2.36
CA ILE A 179 4.33 -14.13 0.97
C ILE A 179 5.75 -14.62 0.74
N SER A 180 6.76 -13.90 1.26
CA SER A 180 8.15 -14.33 1.17
C SER A 180 8.35 -15.71 1.79
N GLU A 181 7.80 -15.95 2.99
CA GLU A 181 7.88 -17.27 3.65
C GLU A 181 7.12 -18.37 2.89
N ALA A 182 5.94 -18.06 2.34
CA ALA A 182 5.20 -19.00 1.51
C ALA A 182 6.01 -19.39 0.25
N VAL A 183 6.64 -18.42 -0.42
CA VAL A 183 7.48 -18.67 -1.59
C VAL A 183 8.73 -19.47 -1.23
N LYS A 184 9.39 -19.18 -0.10
CA LYS A 184 10.52 -20.00 0.38
C LYS A 184 10.12 -21.46 0.59
N ARG A 185 8.97 -21.70 1.24
CA ARG A 185 8.46 -23.05 1.48
C ARG A 185 8.23 -23.83 0.18
N VAL A 186 7.65 -23.17 -0.83
CA VAL A 186 7.43 -23.76 -2.15
C VAL A 186 8.75 -24.12 -2.85
N ILE A 187 9.76 -23.24 -2.74
CA ILE A 187 11.09 -23.49 -3.30
C ILE A 187 11.78 -24.67 -2.58
N ARG A 188 11.72 -24.72 -1.24
CA ARG A 188 12.30 -25.81 -0.44
C ARG A 188 11.68 -27.17 -0.80
N LEU A 189 10.35 -27.26 -0.80
CA LEU A 189 9.61 -28.48 -1.21
C LEU A 189 10.03 -28.99 -2.60
N SER A 190 10.24 -28.05 -3.53
CA SER A 190 10.72 -28.39 -4.87
C SER A 190 12.14 -28.95 -4.81
N THR A 191 13.05 -28.29 -4.11
CA THR A 191 14.46 -28.72 -3.95
C THR A 191 14.56 -30.09 -3.26
N ASP A 192 13.80 -30.34 -2.19
CA ASP A 192 13.80 -31.61 -1.47
C ASP A 192 13.26 -32.75 -2.34
N THR A 193 12.23 -32.47 -3.17
CA THR A 193 11.72 -33.43 -4.15
C THR A 193 12.79 -33.77 -5.20
N TYR A 194 13.49 -32.76 -5.73
CA TYR A 194 14.57 -32.98 -6.69
C TYR A 194 15.76 -33.72 -6.07
N ALA A 195 16.15 -33.39 -4.83
CA ALA A 195 17.21 -34.07 -4.10
C ALA A 195 16.84 -35.52 -3.77
N GLY A 196 15.58 -35.79 -3.39
CA GLY A 196 15.06 -37.14 -3.16
C GLY A 196 15.06 -37.99 -4.43
N VAL A 197 14.64 -37.42 -5.57
CA VAL A 197 14.73 -38.10 -6.87
C VAL A 197 16.19 -38.31 -7.30
N GLN A 198 17.08 -37.34 -7.03
CA GLN A 198 18.49 -37.45 -7.38
C GLN A 198 19.22 -38.50 -6.50
N ALA A 199 18.90 -38.57 -5.21
CA ALA A 199 19.39 -39.60 -4.28
C ALA A 199 18.85 -41.00 -4.63
N ALA A 200 17.60 -41.08 -5.08
CA ALA A 200 17.05 -42.32 -5.64
C ALA A 200 17.78 -42.72 -6.93
N SER A 201 18.10 -41.76 -7.81
CA SER A 201 18.84 -42.03 -9.05
C SER A 201 20.31 -42.39 -8.84
N SER A 202 20.99 -41.82 -7.84
CA SER A 202 22.37 -42.18 -7.49
C SER A 202 22.48 -43.54 -6.80
N SER A 203 21.43 -43.96 -6.07
CA SER A 203 21.31 -45.33 -5.55
C SER A 203 21.18 -46.37 -6.67
N PHE A 204 20.57 -46.01 -7.81
CA PHE A 204 20.52 -46.86 -9.01
C PHE A 204 21.86 -46.93 -9.75
N GLY A 205 22.68 -45.88 -9.69
CA GLY A 205 23.99 -45.83 -10.36
C GLY A 205 25.08 -46.69 -9.72
N MET A 206 24.86 -47.19 -8.50
CA MET A 206 25.84 -47.97 -7.73
C MET A 206 25.50 -49.48 -7.64
N LEU A 207 24.55 -49.96 -8.42
CA LEU A 207 24.27 -51.39 -8.56
C LEU A 207 25.05 -51.94 -9.76
N SER A 208 26.12 -52.69 -9.50
CA SER A 208 26.88 -53.37 -10.56
C SER A 208 25.95 -54.31 -11.35
N LEU A 209 26.11 -54.31 -12.69
CA LEU A 209 25.34 -55.10 -13.66
C LEU A 209 25.22 -56.61 -13.33
N SER A 210 26.04 -57.14 -12.42
CA SER A 210 25.96 -58.52 -11.91
C SER A 210 24.74 -58.81 -11.03
N GLN A 211 24.11 -57.81 -10.40
CA GLN A 211 22.98 -58.01 -9.50
C GLN A 211 21.60 -57.89 -10.15
N LEU A 212 21.53 -57.49 -11.42
CA LEU A 212 20.26 -57.40 -12.16
C LEU A 212 19.69 -58.78 -12.57
N ALA A 213 20.52 -59.82 -12.56
CA ALA A 213 20.15 -61.13 -13.07
C ALA A 213 19.28 -61.96 -12.11
N GLU A 214 19.22 -61.64 -10.82
CA GLU A 214 18.73 -62.62 -9.84
C GLU A 214 17.38 -62.34 -9.15
N ASN A 215 16.72 -61.18 -9.31
CA ASN A 215 15.28 -61.09 -8.95
C ASN A 215 14.64 -59.75 -9.31
N VAL A 216 14.23 -59.60 -10.58
CA VAL A 216 13.46 -58.44 -11.07
C VAL A 216 12.10 -58.30 -10.35
N THR A 217 11.56 -59.38 -9.79
CA THR A 217 10.25 -59.39 -9.12
C THR A 217 10.28 -58.90 -7.66
N VAL A 218 11.41 -59.07 -6.96
CA VAL A 218 11.56 -58.64 -5.56
C VAL A 218 11.88 -57.15 -5.47
N THR A 219 12.60 -56.60 -6.45
CA THR A 219 12.96 -55.17 -6.49
C THR A 219 11.75 -54.28 -6.76
N THR A 220 10.78 -54.72 -7.57
CA THR A 220 9.54 -53.96 -7.78
C THR A 220 8.65 -53.94 -6.54
N LEU A 221 8.69 -55.00 -5.72
CA LEU A 221 7.91 -55.09 -4.48
C LEU A 221 8.54 -54.29 -3.33
N SER A 222 9.87 -54.22 -3.24
CA SER A 222 10.54 -53.33 -2.26
C SER A 222 10.40 -51.86 -2.62
N THR A 223 10.28 -51.52 -3.91
CA THR A 223 10.01 -50.14 -4.38
C THR A 223 8.57 -49.69 -4.10
N LEU A 224 7.61 -50.63 -4.07
CA LEU A 224 6.23 -50.35 -3.64
C LEU A 224 6.09 -50.30 -2.10
N ASN A 225 6.94 -51.03 -1.36
CA ASN A 225 6.99 -50.93 0.10
C ASN A 225 7.67 -49.61 0.56
N ALA A 226 8.66 -49.12 -0.19
CA ALA A 226 9.28 -47.81 0.04
C ALA A 226 8.39 -46.61 -0.38
N THR A 227 7.28 -46.85 -1.09
CA THR A 227 6.21 -45.86 -1.28
C THR A 227 5.11 -45.96 -0.22
N SER A 228 5.14 -47.00 0.63
CA SER A 228 4.18 -47.20 1.73
C SER A 228 4.76 -46.90 3.12
N THR A 229 6.08 -46.73 3.24
CA THR A 229 6.71 -45.96 4.32
C THR A 229 6.85 -44.51 3.91
N VAL A 230 5.75 -43.88 3.52
CA VAL A 230 5.59 -42.45 3.83
C VAL A 230 5.50 -42.42 5.34
N ASP A 231 6.65 -42.27 6.00
CA ASP A 231 6.68 -41.88 7.39
C ASP A 231 5.73 -40.68 7.51
N PRO A 232 4.71 -40.74 8.39
CA PRO A 232 3.81 -39.64 8.56
C PRO A 232 4.63 -38.49 9.14
N LEU A 233 4.90 -37.50 8.28
CA LEU A 233 4.95 -36.10 8.65
C LEU A 233 5.77 -35.85 9.94
N ASN A 234 7.04 -36.26 9.98
CA ASN A 234 7.93 -35.81 11.04
C ASN A 234 8.32 -34.35 10.71
N LEU A 235 7.40 -33.43 11.06
CA LEU A 235 7.57 -31.98 11.16
C LEU A 235 8.59 -31.62 12.25
N THR A 236 9.68 -32.36 12.38
CA THR A 236 10.86 -31.86 13.08
C THR A 236 11.57 -30.95 12.11
N ASP A 237 11.07 -29.71 12.08
CA ASP A 237 11.83 -28.46 12.03
C ASP A 237 13.33 -28.68 12.26
N SER A 238 14.04 -29.11 11.20
CA SER A 238 15.47 -29.46 11.24
C SER A 238 16.25 -28.79 10.12
N SER A 239 15.86 -27.57 9.82
CA SER A 239 16.77 -26.58 9.26
C SER A 239 16.53 -25.30 10.04
N GLU A 240 17.50 -24.87 10.84
CA GLU A 240 17.47 -23.57 11.51
C GLU A 240 16.98 -22.49 10.53
N PRO A 241 16.15 -21.52 10.97
CA PRO A 241 15.56 -20.51 10.10
C PRO A 241 16.57 -19.59 9.38
N ASP A 242 17.87 -19.77 9.59
CA ASP A 242 18.92 -18.89 9.07
C ASP A 242 19.81 -19.47 7.96
N GLU A 243 19.76 -20.77 7.65
CA GLU A 243 20.63 -21.41 6.65
C GLU A 243 20.11 -21.39 5.20
N ASP A 244 19.09 -20.57 4.89
CA ASP A 244 18.68 -20.41 3.49
C ASP A 244 19.78 -19.71 2.67
N SER A 245 20.15 -20.31 1.54
CA SER A 245 21.05 -19.69 0.56
C SER A 245 20.59 -18.25 0.25
N PRO A 246 21.50 -17.26 0.21
CA PRO A 246 21.17 -15.84 -0.02
C PRO A 246 20.36 -15.62 -1.30
N LEU A 247 20.54 -16.51 -2.29
CA LEU A 247 19.77 -16.51 -3.53
C LEU A 247 18.29 -16.87 -3.35
N ILE A 248 17.98 -17.80 -2.44
CA ILE A 248 16.60 -18.19 -2.09
C ILE A 248 15.93 -17.05 -1.34
N LYS A 249 16.62 -16.46 -0.35
CA LYS A 249 16.14 -15.26 0.38
C LYS A 249 15.85 -14.10 -0.60
N PHE A 250 16.72 -13.87 -1.58
CA PHE A 250 16.52 -12.84 -2.62
C PHE A 250 15.31 -13.13 -3.50
N ARG A 251 15.21 -14.35 -4.05
CA ARG A 251 14.13 -14.72 -4.99
C ARG A 251 12.76 -14.72 -4.30
N ALA A 252 12.69 -15.19 -3.06
CA ALA A 252 11.46 -15.12 -2.28
C ALA A 252 11.01 -13.67 -2.06
N LEU A 253 11.95 -12.79 -1.68
CA LEU A 253 11.66 -11.38 -1.48
C LEU A 253 11.31 -10.66 -2.80
N GLN A 254 11.93 -11.04 -3.92
CA GLN A 254 11.61 -10.54 -5.25
C GLN A 254 10.15 -10.87 -5.63
N TYR A 255 9.70 -12.10 -5.42
CA TYR A 255 8.29 -12.48 -5.67
C TYR A 255 7.32 -11.83 -4.70
N ALA A 256 7.71 -11.65 -3.44
CA ALA A 256 6.88 -10.96 -2.46
C ALA A 256 6.71 -9.48 -2.82
N LEU A 257 7.80 -8.80 -3.21
CA LEU A 257 7.75 -7.41 -3.66
C LEU A 257 7.06 -7.26 -5.03
N PHE A 258 7.05 -8.28 -5.88
CA PHE A 258 6.22 -8.26 -7.10
C PHE A 258 4.72 -8.13 -6.78
N THR A 259 4.27 -8.60 -5.61
CA THR A 259 2.86 -8.44 -5.21
C THR A 259 2.48 -6.98 -4.93
N THR A 260 3.44 -6.13 -4.57
CA THR A 260 3.17 -4.70 -4.34
C THR A 260 2.79 -3.98 -5.64
N CYS A 261 3.33 -4.40 -6.79
CA CYS A 261 2.94 -3.86 -8.10
C CYS A 261 1.45 -4.09 -8.41
N PHE A 262 0.87 -5.23 -7.99
CA PHE A 262 -0.58 -5.44 -8.15
C PHE A 262 -1.38 -4.50 -7.23
N VAL A 263 -0.88 -4.25 -6.02
CA VAL A 263 -1.49 -3.30 -5.08
C VAL A 263 -1.46 -1.88 -5.65
N GLU A 264 -0.39 -1.49 -6.35
CA GLU A 264 -0.33 -0.20 -7.06
C GLU A 264 -1.38 -0.11 -8.18
N VAL A 265 -1.50 -1.14 -9.03
CA VAL A 265 -2.51 -1.15 -10.10
C VAL A 265 -3.93 -1.07 -9.52
N LEU A 266 -4.19 -1.78 -8.42
CA LEU A 266 -5.47 -1.69 -7.70
C LEU A 266 -5.71 -0.28 -7.13
N GLY A 267 -4.70 0.34 -6.53
CA GLY A 267 -4.78 1.72 -6.06
C GLY A 267 -5.05 2.71 -7.20
N SER A 268 -4.44 2.50 -8.36
CA SER A 268 -4.67 3.34 -9.55
C SER A 268 -6.12 3.22 -10.03
N ALA A 269 -6.68 2.01 -10.03
CA ALA A 269 -8.09 1.79 -10.32
C ALA A 269 -9.01 2.50 -9.31
N PHE A 270 -8.68 2.50 -8.01
CA PHE A 270 -9.44 3.25 -7.00
C PHE A 270 -9.40 4.76 -7.24
N PHE A 271 -8.25 5.33 -7.59
CA PHE A 271 -8.16 6.75 -7.95
C PHE A 271 -8.90 7.09 -9.25
N MET A 272 -8.87 6.20 -10.24
CA MET A 272 -9.63 6.36 -11.47
C MET A 272 -11.14 6.32 -11.21
N LEU A 273 -11.61 5.44 -10.32
CA LEU A 273 -13.00 5.42 -9.87
C LEU A 273 -13.35 6.70 -9.10
N THR A 274 -12.46 7.18 -8.23
CA THR A 274 -12.63 8.48 -7.55
C THR A 274 -12.87 9.59 -8.56
N ALA A 275 -12.07 9.67 -9.64
CA ALA A 275 -12.22 10.69 -10.68
C ALA A 275 -13.63 10.72 -11.30
N ILE A 276 -14.32 9.58 -11.42
CA ILE A 276 -15.68 9.50 -11.96
C ILE A 276 -16.71 10.08 -10.97
N TYR A 277 -16.54 9.85 -9.68
CA TYR A 277 -17.51 10.26 -8.64
C TYR A 277 -17.26 11.67 -8.09
N ILE A 278 -16.03 12.18 -8.22
CA ILE A 278 -15.58 13.40 -7.56
C ILE A 278 -16.39 14.66 -7.95
N VAL A 279 -16.82 14.77 -9.21
CA VAL A 279 -17.65 15.90 -9.67
C VAL A 279 -19.01 15.89 -8.99
N ARG A 280 -19.62 14.72 -8.85
CA ARG A 280 -20.93 14.57 -8.21
C ARG A 280 -20.86 14.87 -6.73
N ASP A 281 -19.79 14.44 -6.07
CA ASP A 281 -19.64 14.67 -4.63
C ASP A 281 -19.26 16.13 -4.33
N LYS A 282 -18.43 16.77 -5.17
CA LYS A 282 -18.15 18.22 -5.07
C LYS A 282 -19.42 19.07 -5.18
N GLN A 283 -20.30 18.77 -6.15
CA GLN A 283 -21.60 19.46 -6.29
C GLN A 283 -22.55 19.25 -5.12
N ARG A 284 -22.42 18.14 -4.36
CA ARG A 284 -23.22 17.91 -3.15
C ARG A 284 -22.72 18.76 -1.98
N VAL A 285 -21.40 18.85 -1.85
CA VAL A 285 -20.75 19.68 -0.82
C VAL A 285 -21.05 21.15 -1.04
N GLU A 286 -20.91 21.65 -2.27
CA GLU A 286 -21.22 23.05 -2.60
C GLU A 286 -22.68 23.41 -2.28
N ARG A 287 -23.64 22.54 -2.63
CA ARG A 287 -25.05 22.74 -2.26
C ARG A 287 -25.27 22.78 -0.76
N ALA A 288 -24.66 21.87 0.00
CA ALA A 288 -24.77 21.85 1.46
C ALA A 288 -24.18 23.12 2.13
N ILE A 289 -23.12 23.69 1.55
CA ILE A 289 -22.54 24.95 2.02
C ILE A 289 -23.49 26.12 1.76
N VAL A 290 -24.06 26.21 0.56
CA VAL A 290 -25.04 27.25 0.20
C VAL A 290 -26.29 27.17 1.07
N ASP A 291 -26.83 25.97 1.27
CA ASP A 291 -28.01 25.75 2.12
C ASP A 291 -27.73 26.17 3.57
N ASN A 292 -26.58 25.79 4.13
CA ASN A 292 -26.18 26.21 5.49
C ASN A 292 -26.03 27.73 5.61
N GLN A 293 -25.41 28.38 4.61
CA GLN A 293 -25.29 29.85 4.60
C GLN A 293 -26.66 30.53 4.51
N SER A 294 -27.58 30.01 3.69
CA SER A 294 -28.95 30.55 3.59
C SER A 294 -29.75 30.37 4.88
N ASN A 295 -29.59 29.24 5.57
CA ASN A 295 -30.25 28.98 6.85
C ASN A 295 -29.70 29.89 7.95
N SER A 296 -28.38 30.08 8.03
CA SER A 296 -27.78 31.05 8.97
C SER A 296 -28.20 32.49 8.70
N ALA A 297 -28.26 32.90 7.43
CA ALA A 297 -28.75 34.23 7.05
C ALA A 297 -30.23 34.43 7.37
N SER A 298 -31.05 33.39 7.19
CA SER A 298 -32.48 33.40 7.51
C SER A 298 -32.71 33.44 9.02
N ALA A 299 -31.93 32.69 9.81
CA ALA A 299 -31.98 32.71 11.26
C ALA A 299 -31.60 34.09 11.82
N HIS A 300 -30.54 34.70 11.31
CA HIS A 300 -30.12 36.05 11.71
C HIS A 300 -31.17 37.12 11.35
N ARG A 301 -31.86 36.98 10.20
CA ARG A 301 -33.00 37.86 9.87
C ARG A 301 -34.17 37.68 10.82
N LEU A 302 -34.46 36.44 11.22
CA LEU A 302 -35.51 36.15 12.19
C LEU A 302 -35.18 36.76 13.55
N GLU A 303 -33.95 36.61 14.03
CA GLU A 303 -33.49 37.20 15.30
C GLU A 303 -33.56 38.73 15.28
N SER A 304 -33.14 39.38 14.18
CA SER A 304 -33.28 40.84 14.06
C SER A 304 -34.74 41.29 14.03
N SER A 305 -35.61 40.57 13.33
CA SER A 305 -37.05 40.89 13.32
C SER A 305 -37.69 40.68 14.69
N VAL A 306 -37.26 39.67 15.46
CA VAL A 306 -37.72 39.45 16.82
C VAL A 306 -37.25 40.58 17.75
N SER A 307 -35.97 41.01 17.66
CA SER A 307 -35.48 42.14 18.47
C SER A 307 -36.18 43.45 18.15
N ASP A 308 -36.43 43.72 16.86
CA ASP A 308 -37.15 44.92 16.42
C ASP A 308 -38.58 44.93 16.96
N VAL A 309 -39.26 43.77 16.95
CA VAL A 309 -40.59 43.63 17.56
C VAL A 309 -40.53 43.85 19.07
N GLU A 310 -39.56 43.25 19.76
CA GLU A 310 -39.35 43.41 21.20
C GLU A 310 -39.12 44.88 21.61
N ASP A 311 -38.43 45.67 20.79
CA ASP A 311 -38.17 47.11 20.98
C ASP A 311 -39.39 48.00 20.71
N THR A 312 -40.37 47.53 19.95
CA THR A 312 -41.63 48.26 19.73
C THR A 312 -42.71 48.00 20.80
N LEU A 313 -42.50 47.02 21.69
CA LEU A 313 -43.45 46.69 22.76
C LEU A 313 -43.41 47.72 23.91
N PRO A 314 -44.58 48.17 24.43
CA PRO A 314 -44.64 49.12 25.53
C PRO A 314 -44.01 48.54 26.82
N PRO A 315 -43.39 49.38 27.66
CA PRO A 315 -42.56 48.95 28.80
C PRO A 315 -43.31 48.10 29.85
N SER A 316 -44.65 48.25 29.94
CA SER A 316 -45.52 47.46 30.81
C SER A 316 -45.67 45.98 30.41
N ILE A 317 -45.45 45.65 29.13
CA ILE A 317 -45.49 44.27 28.62
C ILE A 317 -44.10 43.64 28.65
N ARG A 318 -43.05 44.42 28.35
CA ARG A 318 -41.65 44.00 28.45
C ARG A 318 -41.27 43.56 29.88
N GLN A 319 -41.78 44.26 30.91
CA GLN A 319 -41.59 43.86 32.31
C GLN A 319 -42.37 42.59 32.72
N ARG A 320 -43.48 42.26 32.05
CA ARG A 320 -44.23 41.00 32.29
C ARG A 320 -43.58 39.78 31.65
N ALA A 321 -42.80 39.95 30.58
CA ALA A 321 -42.03 38.87 29.97
C ALA A 321 -40.76 38.50 30.75
N ILE A 322 -40.22 39.47 31.52
CA ILE A 322 -38.98 39.32 32.31
C ILE A 322 -39.28 39.07 33.80
N GLY A 323 -40.47 39.45 34.29
CA GLY A 323 -40.89 39.29 35.68
C GLY A 323 -41.87 38.13 35.91
N GLU A 324 -41.28 36.94 36.10
CA GLU A 324 -41.64 35.82 37.00
C GLU A 324 -43.08 35.25 37.09
N PRO A 325 -43.25 34.00 37.58
CA PRO A 325 -42.23 33.04 38.07
C PRO A 325 -41.98 31.85 37.14
#